data_AF-A0A936NNU2-F1
#
_entry.id   AF-A0A936NNU2-F1
#
_cell.length_a   1.000
_cell.length_b   1.000
_cell.length_c   1.000
_cell.angle_alpha   90.00
_cell.angle_beta   90.00
_cell.angle_gamma   90.00
#
_symmetry.space_group_name_H-M   'P 1'
#
loop_
_entity.id
_entity.type
_entity.pdbx_description
1 polymer ?
#
loop_
_entity_poly.entity_id
_entity_poly.type
_entity_poly.pdbx_seq_one_letter_code
_entity_poly.pdbx_strand_id
1 'polypeptide(L)' 'MILFTHAHSVRMLTACWVNLPPDVGYLFVLRTASISVLGFEHGGRVMARWNLLPEAWA' A
#
# COMPACT_ATOMS: atom_id res chain seq x y z
N MET A 1 -2.87 -1.64 12.91
CA MET A 1 -2.35 -2.97 12.51
C MET A 1 -1.13 -2.75 11.65
N ILE A 2 -0.07 -3.53 11.83
CA ILE A 2 1.12 -3.51 10.96
C ILE A 2 1.20 -4.90 10.30
N LEU A 3 1.41 -4.94 8.99
CA LEU A 3 1.55 -6.17 8.22
C LEU A 3 2.89 -6.17 7.50
N PHE A 4 3.61 -7.29 7.56
CA PHE A 4 4.81 -7.52 6.79
C PHE A 4 4.50 -8.57 5.72
N THR A 5 4.71 -8.22 4.45
CA THR A 5 4.38 -9.10 3.33
C THR A 5 5.24 -8.77 2.12
N HIS A 6 5.17 -9.60 1.08
CA HIS A 6 5.86 -9.36 -0.17
C HIS A 6 5.18 -8.26 -1.00
N ALA A 7 5.97 -7.64 -1.89
CA ALA A 7 5.48 -6.55 -2.75
C ALA A 7 4.25 -6.94 -3.58
N HIS A 8 4.17 -8.17 -4.08
CA HIS A 8 3.04 -8.63 -4.88
C HIS A 8 1.73 -8.68 -4.07
N SER A 9 1.79 -9.21 -2.85
CA SER A 9 0.61 -9.38 -1.99
C SER A 9 0.02 -8.03 -1.56
N VAL A 10 0.88 -7.09 -1.14
CA VAL A 10 0.38 -5.76 -0.70
C VAL A 10 -0.15 -4.92 -1.85
N ARG A 11 0.39 -5.07 -3.05
CA ARG A 11 -0.12 -4.42 -4.26
C ARG A 11 -1.55 -4.86 -4.57
N MET A 12 -1.82 -6.17 -4.52
CA MET A 12 -3.18 -6.69 -4.71
C MET A 12 -4.11 -6.29 -3.58
N LEU A 13 -3.64 -6.35 -2.32
CA LEU A 13 -4.40 -5.90 -1.15
C LEU A 13 -4.81 -4.43 -1.28
N THR A 14 -3.89 -3.58 -1.74
CA THR A 14 -4.13 -2.14 -1.90
C THR A 14 -5.15 -1.88 -3.00
N ALA A 15 -5.06 -2.58 -4.14
CA ALA A 15 -6.06 -2.49 -5.20
C ALA A 15 -7.46 -2.86 -4.67
N CYS A 16 -7.60 -4.01 -4.01
CA CYS A 16 -8.85 -4.43 -3.40
C CYS A 16 -9.35 -3.45 -2.33
N TRP A 17 -8.45 -2.87 -1.54
CA TRP A 17 -8.79 -1.91 -0.49
C TRP A 17 -9.50 -0.69 -1.06
N VAL A 18 -8.99 -0.12 -2.15
CA VAL A 18 -9.57 1.06 -2.81
C VAL A 18 -10.65 0.71 -3.84
N ASN A 19 -11.20 -0.51 -3.79
CA ASN A 19 -12.22 -1.03 -4.71
C ASN A 19 -11.79 -1.07 -6.19
N LEU A 20 -10.50 -1.24 -6.44
CA LEU A 20 -9.98 -1.53 -7.78
C LEU A 20 -9.88 -3.05 -8.00
N PRO A 21 -9.93 -3.49 -9.27
CA PRO A 21 -9.66 -4.88 -9.62
C PRO A 21 -8.28 -5.36 -9.12
N PRO A 22 -8.15 -6.58 -8.56
CA PRO A 22 -6.88 -7.07 -8.00
C PRO A 22 -5.75 -7.21 -9.05
N ASP A 23 -6.12 -7.46 -10.30
CA ASP A 23 -5.22 -7.57 -11.44
C ASP A 23 -4.53 -6.25 -11.78
N VAL A 24 -5.10 -5.09 -11.41
CA VAL A 24 -4.41 -3.79 -11.57
C VAL A 24 -3.38 -3.50 -10.47
N GLY A 25 -3.10 -4.47 -9.60
CA GLY A 25 -2.07 -4.36 -8.56
C GLY A 25 -0.68 -3.97 -9.08
N TYR A 26 -0.35 -4.30 -10.33
CA TYR A 26 0.93 -3.93 -10.95
C TYR A 26 1.14 -2.42 -11.08
N LEU A 27 0.07 -1.60 -11.07
CA LEU A 27 0.16 -0.13 -11.13
C LEU A 27 0.78 0.46 -9.86
N PHE A 28 0.74 -0.26 -8.75
CA PHE A 28 1.24 0.20 -7.46
C PHE A 28 2.72 -0.17 -7.28
N VAL A 29 3.63 0.69 -7.71
CA VAL A 29 5.08 0.44 -7.56
C VAL A 29 5.47 0.47 -6.09
N LEU A 30 6.10 -0.61 -5.62
CA LEU A 30 6.58 -0.72 -4.25
C LEU A 30 8.04 -1.14 -4.21
N ARG A 31 8.86 -0.40 -3.45
CA ARG A 31 10.26 -0.70 -3.18
C ARG A 31 10.41 -1.57 -1.94
N THR A 32 11.51 -2.31 -1.88
CA THR A 32 11.90 -3.08 -0.69
C THR A 32 12.03 -2.17 0.52
N ALA A 33 11.60 -2.66 1.69
CA ALA A 33 11.62 -1.93 2.96
C ALA A 33 10.85 -0.60 2.96
N SER A 34 9.94 -0.39 2.01
CA SER A 34 9.06 0.78 2.01
C SER A 34 7.82 0.57 2.87
N ILE A 35 7.33 1.65 3.47
CA ILE A 35 6.15 1.73 4.29
C ILE A 35 4.99 2.25 3.43
N SER A 36 3.84 1.62 3.55
CA SER A 36 2.59 2.05 2.92
C SER A 36 1.48 2.05 3.96
N VAL A 37 0.57 3.03 3.87
CA VAL A 37 -0.48 3.26 4.85
C VAL A 37 -1.82 3.26 4.13
N LEU A 38 -2.65 2.28 4.46
CA LEU A 38 -4.06 2.22 4.08
C LEU A 38 -4.89 2.82 5.22
N GLY A 39 -5.91 3.58 4.87
CA GLY A 39 -6.74 4.27 5.84
C GLY A 39 -8.16 4.49 5.36
N PHE A 40 -8.89 5.31 6.10
CA PHE A 40 -10.23 5.74 5.78
C PHE A 40 -10.30 7.26 5.77
N GLU A 41 -10.97 7.84 4.78
CA GLU A 41 -11.21 9.28 4.66
C GLU A 41 -12.68 9.51 4.28
N HIS A 42 -13.40 10.29 5.09
CA HIS A 42 -14.85 10.54 4.93
C HIS A 42 -15.69 9.26 4.75
N GLY A 43 -15.30 8.16 5.41
CA GLY A 43 -15.95 6.85 5.28
C GLY A 43 -15.53 6.03 4.06
N GLY A 44 -14.74 6.59 3.14
CA GLY A 44 -14.14 5.89 2.01
C GLY A 44 -12.82 5.21 2.38
N ARG A 45 -12.53 4.06 1.79
CA ARG A 45 -11.23 3.38 1.90
C ARG A 45 -10.21 4.06 0.99
N VAL A 46 -9.09 4.50 1.56
CA VAL A 46 -8.05 5.25 0.84
C VAL A 46 -6.66 4.67 1.07
N MET A 47 -5.77 4.92 0.12
CA MET A 47 -4.33 4.70 0.25
C MET A 47 -3.69 6.02 0.70
N ALA A 48 -3.55 6.21 2.01
CA ALA A 48 -3.11 7.48 2.61
C ALA A 48 -1.63 7.79 2.34
N ARG A 49 -0.78 6.77 2.29
CA ARG A 49 0.65 6.88 1.94
C ARG A 49 1.09 5.62 1.18
N TRP A 50 2.03 5.77 0.26
CA TRP A 50 2.50 4.68 -0.56
C TRP A 50 4.01 4.77 -0.82
N ASN A 51 4.70 3.64 -0.74
CA ASN A 51 6.12 3.51 -1.11
C ASN A 51 7.05 4.52 -0.42
N LEU A 52 6.76 4.86 0.84
CA LEU A 52 7.61 5.70 1.66
C LEU A 52 8.84 4.90 2.06
N LEU A 53 10.02 5.28 1.62
CA LEU A 53 11.21 4.76 2.27
C LEU A 53 11.27 5.38 3.67
N PRO A 54 11.58 4.60 4.71
CA PRO A 54 12.08 5.19 5.93
C PRO A 54 13.34 5.96 5.49
N GLU A 55 13.22 7.28 5.40
CA GLU A 55 14.41 8.12 5.30
C GLU A 55 15.26 7.71 6.51
N ALA A 56 16.50 7.33 6.22
CA ALA A 56 17.38 6.74 7.21
C ALA A 56 17.29 7.56 8.49
N TRP A 57 17.09 6.86 9.60
CA TRP A 57 17.22 7.36 10.96
C TRP A 57 18.66 7.85 11.16
N ALA A 58 19.06 8.91 10.46
CA ALA A 58 20.29 9.64 10.70
C ALA A 58 20.10 10.54 11.93
#